data_AF-A0A817TFS5-F1
#
_entry.id   AF-A0A817TFS5-F1
#
_cell.length_a   1.000
_cell.length_b   1.000
_cell.length_c   1.000
_cell.angle_alpha   90.00
_cell.angle_beta   90.00
_cell.angle_gamma   90.00
#
_symmetry.space_group_name_H-M   'P 1'
#
loop_
_entity.id
_entity.type
_entity.pdbx_description
1 polymer ?
#
loop_
_entity_poly.entity_id
_entity_poly.type
_entity_poly.pdbx_seq_one_letter_code
_entity_poly.pdbx_strand_id
1 'polypeptide(L)'
;MSESKLYFISIILYLYILLTVADNNESNNNVAAAKPYARVCGDIHVTVFELKTGFKNNQLLLCEISLGSVTYAPMNSVKNASTATSISFPHLREIYGYVLLGYSSVDSFSSMFPNLSVIHGRDLHQGYSLIVTNNFLLNELGLKSLMSIRRGNVIIARNAQLCYGKSLRWNDLLETKKNHIILRQNRDNCAFCPTCPSACWSPTQCQKICSANCQGNCVSAKVCCHEQCVGGCYYHNRTMSSTLICNACRNMRIYSTGICVQKCPTNMLKTRNSLCVTPAECKSLVSGTAFILEGTNECVLSCPSGFVREPDSRCVRCISSADNSYCNGTCRDKHIQSIEDFKLLKYCSRVYTLSIYNIQTVESKGTSFQEAFAAFESLEQIDHEFTIRNVKIFSTLKIFSRLRRIGTASNSSMTIEENEFLTELWPSTQPRPTIQGNLNIVRNARLCIEHITDFINYTTKHERDLQPTPDTLNQYANGYLTSCESNFLEITISNISSLTARVNIAIAKDLFLHSSGKAKNLRRSFFSVFYKPTRTKNETYFDATHSLNWLRKVEMVNYNRPPNSKYAFEFIFIQD
;
A
#
# COMPACT_ATOMS: atom_id res chain seq x y z
N MET A 1 -11.92 59.87 58.48
CA MET A 1 -11.80 59.53 59.91
C MET A 1 -13.02 58.68 60.26
N SER A 2 -12.95 57.43 60.71
CA SER A 2 -11.86 56.63 61.27
C SER A 2 -11.98 55.15 60.86
N GLU A 3 -10.81 54.54 60.63
CA GLU A 3 -10.36 53.18 61.03
C GLU A 3 -11.31 51.97 60.86
N SER A 4 -11.06 51.03 59.94
CA SER A 4 -9.97 50.02 59.86
C SER A 4 -10.26 48.73 60.64
N LYS A 5 -10.52 47.62 59.91
CA LYS A 5 -9.86 46.31 60.08
C LYS A 5 -10.27 45.36 58.94
N LEU A 6 -9.39 45.24 57.93
CA LEU A 6 -9.36 44.14 56.95
C LEU A 6 -8.46 43.01 57.49
N TYR A 7 -8.89 41.77 57.29
CA TYR A 7 -8.08 40.57 57.56
C TYR A 7 -7.16 40.27 56.36
N PHE A 8 -5.85 40.20 56.66
CA PHE A 8 -4.76 39.89 55.73
C PHE A 8 -4.59 38.38 55.53
N ILE A 9 -4.50 37.97 54.25
CA ILE A 9 -3.93 36.68 53.83
C ILE A 9 -2.42 36.90 53.71
N SER A 10 -1.62 36.19 54.51
CA SER A 10 -0.16 36.34 54.52
C SER A 10 0.52 35.21 53.76
N ILE A 11 1.23 35.62 52.71
CA ILE A 11 2.33 34.88 52.05
C ILE A 11 3.53 34.88 53.01
N ILE A 12 4.21 33.75 53.17
CA ILE A 12 5.51 33.68 53.84
C ILE A 12 6.49 32.89 52.97
N LEU A 13 7.46 33.61 52.40
CA LEU A 13 8.75 33.11 51.93
C LEU A 13 9.63 32.79 53.15
N TYR A 14 10.38 31.68 53.09
CA TYR A 14 11.60 31.54 53.89
C TYR A 14 12.75 31.04 53.00
N LEU A 15 13.70 31.96 52.76
CA LEU A 15 15.09 31.65 52.45
C LEU A 15 15.80 31.36 53.77
N TYR A 16 16.61 30.29 53.81
CA TYR A 16 17.70 30.14 54.78
C TYR A 16 18.97 29.71 54.03
N ILE A 17 19.98 30.57 54.10
CA ILE A 17 21.38 30.33 53.74
C ILE A 17 22.13 29.99 55.04
N LEU A 18 23.22 29.22 54.94
CA LEU A 18 24.35 28.96 55.88
C LEU A 18 24.54 27.44 56.06
N LEU A 19 25.70 26.78 55.94
CA LEU A 19 27.11 27.16 55.86
C LEU A 19 27.88 26.02 55.16
N THR A 20 28.90 26.37 54.39
CA THR A 20 29.92 25.46 53.87
C THR A 20 31.01 25.23 54.92
N VAL A 21 31.25 23.98 55.30
CA VAL A 21 32.55 23.51 55.81
C VAL A 21 32.88 22.19 55.09
N ALA A 22 34.05 22.15 54.47
CA ALA A 22 34.58 21.06 53.67
C ALA A 22 35.06 19.89 54.55
N ASP A 23 34.85 18.65 54.10
CA ASP A 23 35.95 17.76 53.71
C ASP A 23 35.46 16.40 53.16
N ASN A 24 35.93 16.11 51.95
CA ASN A 24 36.27 14.83 51.32
C ASN A 24 35.47 13.56 51.66
N ASN A 25 34.65 13.09 50.71
CA ASN A 25 34.86 11.77 50.08
C ASN A 25 33.92 11.57 48.88
N GLU A 26 34.48 11.04 47.80
CA GLU A 26 33.81 10.72 46.53
C GLU A 26 32.53 9.90 46.74
N SER A 27 31.38 10.46 46.36
CA SER A 27 30.14 9.71 46.19
C SER A 27 29.68 9.79 44.74
N ASN A 28 29.81 8.65 44.05
CA ASN A 28 29.22 8.34 42.75
C ASN A 28 27.75 8.78 42.68
N ASN A 29 27.48 9.89 41.97
CA ASN A 29 26.14 10.27 41.56
C ASN A 29 25.67 9.36 40.42
N ASN A 30 25.13 8.19 40.77
CA ASN A 30 24.23 7.45 39.89
C ASN A 30 22.85 8.13 39.90
N VAL A 31 22.74 9.25 39.18
CA VAL A 31 21.43 9.67 38.65
C VAL A 31 20.99 8.55 37.72
N ALA A 32 19.91 7.86 38.07
CA ALA A 32 19.27 6.87 37.21
C ALA A 32 18.95 7.54 35.86
N ALA A 33 19.76 7.22 34.85
CA ALA A 33 19.59 7.73 33.50
C ALA A 33 18.20 7.30 33.01
N ALA A 34 17.34 8.28 32.73
CA ALA A 34 16.09 8.08 32.03
C ALA A 34 16.39 7.24 30.77
N LYS A 35 15.68 6.11 30.63
CA LYS A 35 15.85 5.19 29.51
C LYS A 35 15.70 5.99 28.21
N PRO A 36 16.69 5.97 27.28
CA PRO A 36 16.58 6.76 26.07
C PRO A 36 15.40 6.24 25.24
N TYR A 37 14.65 7.15 24.62
CA TYR A 37 13.61 6.86 23.65
C TYR A 37 14.07 5.80 22.64
N ALA A 38 13.15 4.94 22.15
CA ALA A 38 13.49 3.86 21.22
C ALA A 38 14.35 4.38 20.08
N ARG A 39 15.52 3.77 19.84
CA ARG A 39 16.45 4.27 18.83
C ARG A 39 15.91 4.00 17.44
N VAL A 40 15.77 5.08 16.66
CA VAL A 40 15.24 5.04 15.29
C VAL A 40 16.37 5.23 14.29
N CYS A 41 16.39 4.39 13.25
CA CYS A 41 17.38 4.44 12.18
C CYS A 41 16.70 4.51 10.81
N GLY A 42 17.48 4.88 9.79
CA GLY A 42 17.08 4.77 8.39
C GLY A 42 17.26 3.33 7.88
N ASP A 43 17.66 3.21 6.63
CA ASP A 43 18.00 1.92 6.02
C ASP A 43 19.23 1.30 6.70
N ILE A 44 19.22 -0.03 6.80
CA ILE A 44 20.35 -0.82 7.30
C ILE A 44 20.85 -1.68 6.15
N HIS A 45 22.03 -1.37 5.65
CA HIS A 45 22.67 -2.13 4.57
C HIS A 45 23.96 -2.76 5.09
N VAL A 46 24.07 -4.07 4.92
CA VAL A 46 25.20 -4.87 5.34
C VAL A 46 25.73 -5.62 4.13
N THR A 47 26.89 -5.17 3.65
CA THR A 47 27.65 -5.80 2.57
C THR A 47 28.93 -6.43 3.13
N VAL A 48 29.78 -6.99 2.25
CA VAL A 48 31.12 -7.43 2.63
C VAL A 48 31.96 -6.29 3.21
N PHE A 49 31.72 -5.05 2.79
CA PHE A 49 32.46 -3.90 3.31
C PHE A 49 32.21 -3.71 4.80
N GLU A 50 30.94 -3.68 5.23
CA GLU A 50 30.58 -3.53 6.65
C GLU A 50 31.03 -4.73 7.51
N LEU A 51 31.00 -5.95 6.96
CA LEU A 51 31.51 -7.13 7.67
C LEU A 51 33.01 -7.06 7.93
N LYS A 52 33.80 -6.53 6.97
CA LYS A 52 35.25 -6.43 7.10
C LYS A 52 35.71 -5.24 7.93
N THR A 53 35.04 -4.10 7.77
CA THR A 53 35.48 -2.82 8.35
C THR A 53 34.75 -2.46 9.64
N GLY A 54 33.70 -3.22 10.00
CA GLY A 54 32.76 -2.85 11.04
C GLY A 54 31.84 -1.72 10.58
N PHE A 55 30.80 -1.42 11.37
CA PHE A 55 29.98 -0.25 11.10
C PHE A 55 30.72 1.01 11.54
N LYS A 56 30.91 1.96 10.62
CA LYS A 56 31.42 3.30 10.95
C LYS A 56 30.61 3.99 12.06
N ASN A 57 29.36 3.58 12.25
CA ASN A 57 28.47 4.04 13.30
C ASN A 57 27.94 2.87 14.14
N ASN A 58 28.61 2.55 15.25
CA ASN A 58 28.16 1.53 16.22
C ASN A 58 26.75 1.79 16.78
N GLN A 59 26.17 2.98 16.54
CA GLN A 59 24.79 3.29 16.94
C GLN A 59 23.73 2.47 16.20
N LEU A 60 24.03 1.95 15.00
CA LEU A 60 23.13 1.09 14.21
C LEU A 60 22.84 -0.26 14.89
N LEU A 61 23.77 -0.78 15.70
CA LEU A 61 23.58 -2.04 16.44
C LEU A 61 22.57 -1.89 17.59
N LEU A 62 22.39 -0.66 18.07
CA LEU A 62 21.43 -0.28 19.09
C LEU A 62 20.06 0.11 18.49
N CYS A 63 19.87 -0.07 17.18
CA CYS A 63 18.62 0.28 16.53
C CYS A 63 17.46 -0.57 17.05
N GLU A 64 16.36 0.07 17.44
CA GLU A 64 15.11 -0.61 17.80
C GLU A 64 14.10 -0.60 16.66
N ILE A 65 14.05 0.51 15.90
CA ILE A 65 13.09 0.74 14.82
C ILE A 65 13.85 1.22 13.58
N SER A 66 13.76 0.48 12.48
CA SER A 66 14.20 0.97 11.17
C SER A 66 13.02 1.57 10.43
N LEU A 67 13.07 2.88 10.15
CA LEU A 67 12.10 3.56 9.29
C LEU A 67 12.28 3.23 7.81
N GLY A 68 13.39 2.58 7.44
CA GLY A 68 13.71 2.14 6.09
C GLY A 68 13.67 0.61 5.95
N SER A 69 14.46 0.11 5.02
CA SER A 69 14.61 -1.32 4.69
C SER A 69 15.89 -1.89 5.29
N VAL A 70 15.93 -3.21 5.43
CA VAL A 70 17.11 -3.94 5.92
C VAL A 70 17.60 -4.88 4.83
N THR A 71 18.85 -4.72 4.40
CA THR A 71 19.50 -5.55 3.40
C THR A 71 20.77 -6.16 3.98
N TYR A 72 20.78 -7.48 4.14
CA TYR A 72 21.98 -8.26 4.43
C TYR A 72 22.32 -9.07 3.18
N ALA A 73 23.29 -8.56 2.40
CA ALA A 73 23.69 -9.14 1.13
C ALA A 73 25.19 -8.97 0.88
N PRO A 74 26.04 -9.75 1.59
CA PRO A 74 27.48 -9.63 1.44
C PRO A 74 28.01 -10.06 0.06
N MET A 75 27.30 -10.90 -0.70
CA MET A 75 27.70 -11.33 -2.05
C MET A 75 28.98 -12.18 -2.16
N ASN A 76 29.54 -12.68 -1.04
CA ASN A 76 30.73 -13.54 -1.06
C ASN A 76 30.43 -14.96 -0.58
N SER A 77 31.02 -15.95 -1.28
CA SER A 77 31.32 -17.25 -0.67
C SER A 77 32.47 -17.04 0.30
N VAL A 78 32.17 -16.76 1.56
CA VAL A 78 33.22 -16.62 2.57
C VAL A 78 33.74 -18.03 2.85
N LYS A 79 34.68 -18.52 2.01
CA LYS A 79 35.40 -19.78 2.20
C LYS A 79 36.23 -19.81 3.49
N ASN A 80 36.35 -18.68 4.18
CA ASN A 80 36.96 -18.57 5.51
C ASN A 80 35.91 -18.12 6.53
N ALA A 81 34.99 -19.03 6.88
CA ALA A 81 33.94 -18.82 7.89
C ALA A 81 34.49 -18.59 9.32
N SER A 82 35.81 -18.61 9.51
CA SER A 82 36.48 -18.48 10.81
C SER A 82 36.83 -17.03 11.21
N THR A 83 36.70 -16.03 10.33
CA THR A 83 37.07 -14.63 10.64
C THR A 83 36.00 -13.59 10.31
N ALA A 84 34.80 -13.98 9.86
CA ALA A 84 33.68 -13.05 9.73
C ALA A 84 33.08 -12.79 11.11
N THR A 85 33.25 -11.58 11.64
CA THR A 85 32.56 -11.11 12.84
C THR A 85 31.05 -11.28 12.68
N SER A 86 30.41 -12.01 13.60
CA SER A 86 28.96 -12.18 13.59
C SER A 86 28.28 -10.84 13.92
N ILE A 87 27.62 -10.23 12.95
CA ILE A 87 26.81 -9.02 13.18
C ILE A 87 25.46 -9.42 13.78
N SER A 88 25.05 -8.70 14.83
CA SER A 88 23.75 -8.89 15.48
C SER A 88 23.06 -7.54 15.72
N PHE A 89 21.75 -7.51 15.51
CA PHE A 89 20.85 -6.40 15.81
C PHE A 89 19.88 -6.82 16.93
N PRO A 90 20.36 -6.98 18.17
CA PRO A 90 19.57 -7.58 19.24
C PRO A 90 18.39 -6.71 19.67
N HIS A 91 18.45 -5.40 19.41
CA HIS A 91 17.41 -4.46 19.79
C HIS A 91 16.35 -4.24 18.71
N LEU A 92 16.62 -4.64 17.46
CA LEU A 92 15.75 -4.35 16.32
C LEU A 92 14.45 -5.16 16.44
N ARG A 93 13.33 -4.46 16.55
CA ARG A 93 11.99 -5.04 16.71
C ARG A 93 11.08 -4.81 15.52
N GLU A 94 11.29 -3.71 14.81
CA GLU A 94 10.39 -3.25 13.76
C GLU A 94 11.15 -2.71 12.55
N ILE A 95 10.71 -3.13 11.37
CA ILE A 95 11.23 -2.65 10.08
C ILE A 95 10.07 -2.13 9.26
N TYR A 96 10.15 -0.88 8.84
CA TYR A 96 9.06 -0.24 8.09
C TYR A 96 9.10 -0.55 6.59
N GLY A 97 10.28 -0.76 6.02
CA GLY A 97 10.49 -1.18 4.64
C GLY A 97 10.47 -2.70 4.44
N TYR A 98 11.24 -3.17 3.47
CA TYR A 98 11.42 -4.59 3.19
C TYR A 98 12.66 -5.15 3.91
N VAL A 99 12.74 -6.47 3.99
CA VAL A 99 13.90 -7.22 4.50
C VAL A 99 14.44 -8.12 3.40
N LEU A 100 15.70 -7.92 3.01
CA LEU A 100 16.40 -8.76 2.05
C LEU A 100 17.58 -9.44 2.75
N LEU A 101 17.52 -10.77 2.84
CA LEU A 101 18.56 -11.62 3.42
C LEU A 101 19.08 -12.56 2.34
N GLY A 102 20.22 -12.27 1.74
CA GLY A 102 20.69 -13.07 0.62
C GLY A 102 22.17 -13.10 0.40
N TYR A 103 22.60 -14.00 -0.49
CA TYR A 103 24.00 -14.15 -0.88
C TYR A 103 24.96 -14.22 0.31
N SER A 104 24.57 -14.95 1.35
CA SER A 104 25.34 -15.08 2.58
C SER A 104 25.72 -16.53 2.88
N SER A 105 26.66 -16.68 3.81
CA SER A 105 27.18 -17.96 4.28
C SER A 105 26.78 -18.25 5.74
N VAL A 106 25.73 -17.59 6.25
CA VAL A 106 25.23 -17.85 7.62
C VAL A 106 24.37 -19.10 7.65
N ASP A 107 24.37 -19.80 8.77
CA ASP A 107 23.58 -21.01 9.01
C ASP A 107 22.19 -20.71 9.59
N SER A 108 22.03 -19.59 10.30
CA SER A 108 20.76 -19.11 10.87
C SER A 108 20.77 -17.57 11.00
N PHE A 109 19.61 -16.92 10.84
CA PHE A 109 19.45 -15.49 11.17
C PHE A 109 18.97 -15.25 12.61
N SER A 110 18.84 -16.29 13.44
CA SER A 110 18.30 -16.17 14.80
C SER A 110 19.15 -15.29 15.73
N SER A 111 20.47 -15.36 15.60
CA SER A 111 21.41 -14.51 16.33
C SER A 111 21.45 -13.09 15.78
N MET A 112 21.16 -12.92 14.49
CA MET A 112 21.20 -11.61 13.83
C MET A 112 19.98 -10.75 14.17
N PHE A 113 18.78 -11.34 14.14
CA PHE A 113 17.52 -10.63 14.38
C PHE A 113 16.66 -11.33 15.45
N PRO A 114 17.17 -11.46 16.70
CA PRO A 114 16.50 -12.27 17.72
C PRO A 114 15.14 -11.70 18.16
N ASN A 115 14.94 -10.39 18.03
CA ASN A 115 13.76 -9.67 18.52
C ASN A 115 12.92 -9.00 17.42
N LEU A 116 13.24 -9.26 16.14
CA LEU A 116 12.46 -8.72 15.03
C LEU A 116 11.04 -9.29 15.08
N SER A 117 10.07 -8.42 15.30
CA SER A 117 8.68 -8.79 15.59
C SER A 117 7.71 -8.43 14.46
N VAL A 118 7.97 -7.31 13.76
CA VAL A 118 7.10 -6.80 12.70
C VAL A 118 7.88 -6.30 11.50
N ILE A 119 7.44 -6.72 10.32
CA ILE A 119 7.81 -6.12 9.03
C ILE A 119 6.56 -5.40 8.50
N HIS A 120 6.59 -4.07 8.46
CA HIS A 120 5.41 -3.31 8.01
C HIS A 120 5.26 -3.33 6.48
N GLY A 121 6.36 -3.44 5.71
CA GLY A 121 6.30 -3.53 4.26
C GLY A 121 5.69 -2.29 3.59
N ARG A 122 6.02 -1.09 4.09
CA ARG A 122 5.63 0.20 3.47
C ARG A 122 6.45 0.50 2.23
N ASP A 123 7.71 0.10 2.23
CA ASP A 123 8.57 0.05 1.05
C ASP A 123 8.73 -1.43 0.66
N LEU A 124 8.47 -1.78 -0.60
CA LEU A 124 8.57 -3.14 -1.11
C LEU A 124 9.70 -3.27 -2.13
N HIS A 125 10.39 -4.41 -2.15
CA HIS A 125 11.34 -4.74 -3.21
C HIS A 125 10.67 -5.67 -4.22
N GLN A 126 10.35 -5.14 -5.41
CA GLN A 126 9.66 -5.90 -6.48
C GLN A 126 8.35 -6.56 -5.99
N GLY A 127 7.60 -5.89 -5.11
CA GLY A 127 6.35 -6.39 -4.52
C GLY A 127 6.54 -7.30 -3.29
N TYR A 128 7.77 -7.55 -2.85
CA TYR A 128 8.08 -8.38 -1.68
C TYR A 128 8.51 -7.54 -0.48
N SER A 129 8.09 -7.96 0.72
CA SER A 129 8.52 -7.37 2.01
C SER A 129 9.52 -8.25 2.76
N LEU A 130 9.57 -9.55 2.46
CA LEU A 130 10.60 -10.46 2.95
C LEU A 130 11.16 -11.29 1.78
N ILE A 131 12.46 -11.13 1.54
CA ILE A 131 13.23 -11.80 0.50
C ILE A 131 14.36 -12.57 1.18
N VAL A 132 14.34 -13.90 1.09
CA VAL A 132 15.44 -14.76 1.55
C VAL A 132 15.96 -15.58 0.38
N THR A 133 17.12 -15.21 -0.17
CA THR A 133 17.58 -15.83 -1.42
C THR A 133 19.06 -16.13 -1.48
N ASN A 134 19.44 -17.22 -2.15
CA ASN A 134 20.84 -17.53 -2.45
C ASN A 134 21.73 -17.67 -1.19
N ASN A 135 21.19 -18.19 -0.09
CA ASN A 135 21.97 -18.52 1.11
C ASN A 135 22.24 -20.03 1.11
N PHE A 136 23.44 -20.43 0.68
CA PHE A 136 23.75 -21.84 0.45
C PHE A 136 23.92 -22.65 1.74
N LEU A 137 24.44 -22.03 2.80
CA LEU A 137 24.69 -22.69 4.10
C LEU A 137 23.55 -22.53 5.11
N LEU A 138 22.49 -21.82 4.73
CA LEU A 138 21.38 -21.52 5.62
C LEU A 138 20.59 -22.79 5.91
N ASN A 139 20.60 -23.23 7.17
CA ASN A 139 19.88 -24.42 7.64
C ASN A 139 18.47 -24.08 8.11
N GLU A 140 18.28 -22.87 8.66
CA GLU A 140 17.02 -22.41 9.24
C GLU A 140 16.87 -20.88 9.12
N LEU A 141 15.63 -20.37 9.11
CA LEU A 141 15.40 -18.92 9.07
C LEU A 141 15.70 -18.26 10.43
N GLY A 142 15.26 -18.88 11.53
CA GLY A 142 15.58 -18.39 12.89
C GLY A 142 14.89 -17.10 13.35
N LEU A 143 13.93 -16.54 12.59
CA LEU A 143 13.20 -15.31 12.93
C LEU A 143 12.11 -15.54 14.00
N LYS A 144 12.49 -16.11 15.14
CA LYS A 144 11.59 -16.66 16.16
C LYS A 144 10.60 -15.67 16.77
N SER A 145 10.94 -14.38 16.78
CA SER A 145 10.12 -13.31 17.33
C SER A 145 9.16 -12.70 16.31
N LEU A 146 9.28 -13.06 15.03
CA LEU A 146 8.46 -12.50 13.96
C LEU A 146 7.02 -12.97 14.12
N MET A 147 6.12 -12.00 14.31
CA MET A 147 4.72 -12.23 14.59
C MET A 147 3.81 -11.65 13.50
N SER A 148 4.27 -10.66 12.75
CA SER A 148 3.44 -10.00 11.73
C SER A 148 4.25 -9.44 10.55
N ILE A 149 3.78 -9.76 9.33
CA ILE A 149 4.18 -9.13 8.07
C ILE A 149 2.92 -8.46 7.51
N ARG A 150 2.89 -7.13 7.52
CA ARG A 150 1.64 -6.39 7.28
C ARG A 150 1.29 -6.29 5.80
N ARG A 151 2.26 -5.88 4.99
CA ARG A 151 2.15 -5.69 3.53
C ARG A 151 3.32 -6.36 2.81
N GLY A 152 3.10 -6.73 1.54
CA GLY A 152 4.11 -7.32 0.65
C GLY A 152 4.11 -8.85 0.65
N ASN A 153 4.54 -9.39 -0.49
CA ASN A 153 4.72 -10.83 -0.69
C ASN A 153 5.97 -11.35 0.05
N VAL A 154 6.04 -12.67 0.24
CA VAL A 154 7.22 -13.35 0.80
C VAL A 154 7.83 -14.26 -0.25
N ILE A 155 9.14 -14.16 -0.45
CA ILE A 155 9.89 -15.09 -1.30
C ILE A 155 11.08 -15.66 -0.55
N ILE A 156 11.13 -16.99 -0.47
CA ILE A 156 12.24 -17.74 0.07
C ILE A 156 12.67 -18.73 -1.00
N ALA A 157 13.78 -18.43 -1.66
CA ALA A 157 14.19 -19.17 -2.84
C ALA A 157 15.69 -19.46 -2.89
N ARG A 158 16.09 -20.57 -3.53
CA ARG A 158 17.52 -20.86 -3.80
C ARG A 158 18.36 -20.98 -2.51
N ASN A 159 17.80 -21.55 -1.45
CA ASN A 159 18.52 -21.83 -0.21
C ASN A 159 18.62 -23.36 -0.05
N ALA A 160 19.64 -23.96 -0.66
CA ALA A 160 19.70 -25.41 -0.90
C ALA A 160 19.73 -26.26 0.39
N GLN A 161 20.23 -25.71 1.50
CA GLN A 161 20.27 -26.41 2.80
C GLN A 161 19.11 -26.03 3.73
N LEU A 162 18.26 -25.06 3.35
CA LEU A 162 17.25 -24.50 4.23
C LEU A 162 16.14 -25.52 4.51
N CYS A 163 16.03 -25.90 5.78
CA CYS A 163 14.91 -26.62 6.34
C CYS A 163 13.91 -25.67 7.03
N TYR A 164 12.76 -26.22 7.43
CA TYR A 164 11.73 -25.55 8.24
C TYR A 164 11.00 -24.36 7.58
N GLY A 165 11.38 -23.94 6.37
CA GLY A 165 10.62 -22.91 5.64
C GLY A 165 9.17 -23.32 5.34
N LYS A 166 8.92 -24.61 5.11
CA LYS A 166 7.59 -25.20 4.90
C LYS A 166 6.85 -25.55 6.20
N SER A 167 7.54 -25.61 7.34
CA SER A 167 6.89 -25.93 8.62
C SER A 167 6.25 -24.72 9.29
N LEU A 168 6.44 -23.52 8.75
CA LEU A 168 5.83 -22.29 9.27
C LEU A 168 4.40 -22.11 8.75
N ARG A 169 3.51 -21.68 9.65
CA ARG A 169 2.17 -21.20 9.32
C ARG A 169 2.24 -19.75 8.86
N TRP A 170 2.67 -19.55 7.61
CA TRP A 170 2.82 -18.22 7.01
C TRP A 170 1.53 -17.38 7.02
N ASN A 171 0.38 -18.03 6.84
CA ASN A 171 -0.92 -17.35 6.90
C ASN A 171 -1.20 -16.71 8.26
N ASP A 172 -0.59 -17.16 9.35
CA ASP A 172 -0.74 -16.52 10.66
C ASP A 172 0.15 -15.28 10.81
N LEU A 173 1.25 -15.20 10.04
CA LEU A 173 2.17 -14.06 10.02
C LEU A 173 1.67 -12.96 9.09
N LEU A 174 1.00 -13.32 7.98
CA LEU A 174 0.49 -12.33 7.01
C LEU A 174 -0.79 -11.67 7.52
N GLU A 175 -0.77 -10.34 7.62
CA GLU A 175 -1.98 -9.56 7.90
C GLU A 175 -2.91 -9.58 6.67
N THR A 176 -2.34 -9.38 5.47
CA THR A 176 -3.07 -9.45 4.20
C THR A 176 -3.07 -10.88 3.66
N LYS A 177 -4.21 -11.58 3.77
CA LYS A 177 -4.35 -12.99 3.35
C LYS A 177 -4.20 -13.25 1.84
N LYS A 178 -4.23 -12.19 1.02
CA LYS A 178 -4.02 -12.26 -0.44
C LYS A 178 -2.54 -12.23 -0.83
N ASN A 179 -1.62 -11.92 0.09
CA ASN A 179 -0.19 -11.86 -0.25
C ASN A 179 0.33 -13.26 -0.59
N HIS A 180 1.16 -13.32 -1.63
CA HIS A 180 1.74 -14.57 -2.11
C HIS A 180 2.96 -14.98 -1.30
N ILE A 181 3.09 -16.28 -1.07
CA ILE A 181 4.25 -16.91 -0.43
C ILE A 181 4.88 -17.85 -1.46
N ILE A 182 6.13 -17.58 -1.82
CA ILE A 182 6.87 -18.38 -2.80
C ILE A 182 8.02 -19.08 -2.09
N LEU A 183 7.91 -20.40 -1.97
CA LEU A 183 8.97 -21.28 -1.46
C LEU A 183 9.45 -22.17 -2.61
N ARG A 184 10.65 -21.92 -3.15
CA ARG A 184 11.16 -22.67 -4.32
C ARG A 184 12.66 -22.93 -4.23
N GLN A 185 13.13 -24.06 -4.74
CA GLN A 185 14.57 -24.37 -4.76
C GLN A 185 15.19 -24.30 -3.34
N ASN A 186 14.44 -24.75 -2.34
CA ASN A 186 14.91 -24.96 -0.96
C ASN A 186 14.96 -26.48 -0.71
N ARG A 187 15.46 -26.92 0.45
CA ARG A 187 15.51 -28.35 0.77
C ARG A 187 14.10 -28.91 0.98
N ASP A 188 13.78 -30.00 0.27
CA ASP A 188 12.47 -30.65 0.34
C ASP A 188 12.40 -31.77 1.40
N ASN A 189 13.51 -32.49 1.62
CA ASN A 189 13.57 -33.64 2.53
C ASN A 189 14.16 -33.25 3.89
N CYS A 190 13.33 -32.63 4.74
CA CYS A 190 13.67 -32.27 6.12
C CYS A 190 12.78 -33.01 7.11
N ALA A 191 13.29 -33.30 8.31
CA ALA A 191 12.46 -33.80 9.40
C ALA A 191 11.43 -32.73 9.82
N PHE A 192 10.21 -33.16 10.13
CA PHE A 192 9.17 -32.26 10.64
C PHE A 192 9.45 -31.89 12.10
N CYS A 193 9.11 -30.65 12.49
CA CYS A 193 9.39 -30.03 13.80
C CYS A 193 9.39 -31.01 14.99
N PRO A 194 10.56 -31.44 15.50
CA PRO A 194 10.62 -32.55 16.46
C PRO A 194 10.09 -32.19 17.85
N THR A 195 10.12 -30.90 18.23
CA THR A 195 9.76 -30.42 19.57
C THR A 195 8.48 -29.58 19.61
N CYS A 196 7.90 -29.26 18.44
CA CYS A 196 6.80 -28.32 18.34
C CYS A 196 5.52 -29.00 17.84
N PRO A 197 4.36 -28.69 18.44
CA PRO A 197 3.12 -29.39 18.11
C PRO A 197 2.59 -29.10 16.70
N SER A 198 2.97 -27.98 16.07
CA SER A 198 2.40 -27.60 14.77
C SER A 198 3.36 -26.89 13.82
N ALA A 199 4.14 -25.93 14.31
CA ALA A 199 5.00 -25.10 13.45
C ALA A 199 6.23 -24.63 14.20
N CYS A 200 7.35 -24.52 13.49
CA CYS A 200 8.64 -24.17 14.07
C CYS A 200 9.52 -23.37 13.11
N TRP A 201 10.34 -22.50 13.69
CA TRP A 201 11.39 -21.74 13.03
C TRP A 201 12.70 -22.52 12.92
N SER A 202 12.90 -23.47 13.83
CA SER A 202 14.07 -24.35 13.97
C SER A 202 13.66 -25.66 14.65
N PRO A 203 14.55 -26.67 14.79
CA PRO A 203 14.21 -27.90 15.49
C PRO A 203 13.74 -27.71 16.94
N THR A 204 14.15 -26.60 17.59
CA THR A 204 13.94 -26.31 19.02
C THR A 204 13.12 -25.05 19.29
N GLN A 205 12.84 -24.23 18.28
CA GLN A 205 12.11 -22.97 18.43
C GLN A 205 10.76 -23.03 17.70
N CYS A 206 9.69 -23.08 18.48
CA CYS A 206 8.33 -23.12 17.94
C CYS A 206 7.87 -21.76 17.44
N GLN A 207 7.02 -21.78 16.42
CA GLN A 207 6.30 -20.58 16.02
C GLN A 207 5.29 -20.25 17.12
N LYS A 208 5.32 -18.99 17.57
CA LYS A 208 4.34 -18.50 18.52
C LYS A 208 2.98 -18.34 17.82
N ILE A 209 1.96 -19.02 18.32
CA ILE A 209 0.60 -19.01 17.77
C ILE A 209 -0.34 -18.40 18.80
N CYS A 210 -1.13 -17.43 18.37
CA CYS A 210 -2.15 -16.80 19.19
C CYS A 210 -3.48 -17.55 19.08
N SER A 211 -4.31 -17.46 20.13
CA SER A 211 -5.72 -17.84 20.01
C SER A 211 -6.41 -16.99 18.94
N ALA A 212 -7.41 -17.58 18.27
CA ALA A 212 -8.23 -16.89 17.26
C ALA A 212 -8.82 -15.56 17.78
N ASN A 213 -9.14 -15.50 19.07
CA ASN A 213 -9.71 -14.31 19.72
C ASN A 213 -8.73 -13.12 19.78
N CYS A 214 -7.42 -13.37 19.66
CA CYS A 214 -6.40 -12.32 19.74
C CYS A 214 -6.01 -11.75 18.37
N GLN A 215 -6.64 -12.23 17.27
CA GLN A 215 -6.34 -11.76 15.90
C GLN A 215 -4.84 -11.71 15.57
N GLY A 216 -4.07 -12.71 16.02
CA GLY A 216 -2.62 -12.80 15.78
C GLY A 216 -1.74 -11.91 16.68
N ASN A 217 -2.29 -11.25 17.70
CA ASN A 217 -1.56 -10.31 18.55
C ASN A 217 -1.65 -10.68 20.04
N CYS A 218 -0.64 -11.37 20.57
CA CYS A 218 -0.68 -11.93 21.92
C CYS A 218 0.68 -12.03 22.62
N VAL A 219 0.66 -12.05 23.96
CA VAL A 219 1.82 -12.41 24.80
C VAL A 219 2.00 -13.93 24.85
N SER A 220 0.89 -14.64 24.97
CA SER A 220 0.79 -16.10 24.99
C SER A 220 -0.54 -16.51 24.39
N ALA A 221 -0.79 -17.80 24.18
CA ALA A 221 -2.04 -18.28 23.59
C ALA A 221 -3.31 -17.77 24.30
N LYS A 222 -3.24 -17.43 25.60
CA LYS A 222 -4.39 -16.99 26.41
C LYS A 222 -4.43 -15.48 26.69
N VAL A 223 -3.34 -14.75 26.46
CA VAL A 223 -3.24 -13.32 26.82
C VAL A 223 -3.10 -12.50 25.55
N CYS A 224 -4.20 -11.87 25.13
CA CYS A 224 -4.22 -10.96 24.00
C CYS A 224 -3.58 -9.62 24.35
N CYS A 225 -2.98 -8.98 23.36
CA CYS A 225 -2.47 -7.62 23.48
C CYS A 225 -3.56 -6.59 23.19
N HIS A 226 -3.32 -5.33 23.56
CA HIS A 226 -4.20 -4.22 23.19
C HIS A 226 -4.36 -4.12 21.67
N GLU A 227 -5.54 -3.74 21.19
CA GLU A 227 -5.88 -3.67 19.76
C GLU A 227 -4.98 -2.72 18.94
N GLN A 228 -4.46 -1.67 19.60
CA GLN A 228 -3.51 -0.72 19.04
C GLN A 228 -2.07 -1.27 18.94
N CYS A 229 -1.80 -2.45 19.51
CA CYS A 229 -0.53 -3.15 19.33
C CYS A 229 -0.55 -4.02 18.06
N VAL A 230 0.63 -4.33 17.54
CA VAL A 230 0.85 -5.38 16.53
C VAL A 230 2.17 -6.09 16.85
N GLY A 231 2.32 -7.33 16.39
CA GLY A 231 3.54 -8.11 16.62
C GLY A 231 3.74 -8.62 18.05
N GLY A 232 2.70 -8.58 18.88
CA GLY A 232 2.75 -8.96 20.28
C GLY A 232 3.05 -7.80 21.24
N CYS A 233 3.15 -8.13 22.51
CA CYS A 233 3.39 -7.21 23.62
C CYS A 233 4.08 -7.96 24.77
N TYR A 234 4.59 -7.20 25.73
CA TYR A 234 5.26 -7.74 26.92
C TYR A 234 4.88 -6.93 28.16
N TYR A 235 5.03 -7.52 29.35
CA TYR A 235 4.79 -6.83 30.60
C TYR A 235 5.95 -5.91 30.98
N HIS A 236 5.65 -4.65 31.30
CA HIS A 236 6.64 -3.78 31.94
C HIS A 236 6.81 -4.20 33.40
N ASN A 237 8.06 -4.43 33.83
CA ASN A 237 8.50 -4.72 35.20
C ASN A 237 7.55 -5.62 36.02
N ARG A 238 7.87 -6.92 36.14
CA ARG A 238 6.97 -8.00 36.64
C ARG A 238 6.36 -7.82 38.04
N THR A 239 6.66 -6.74 38.75
CA THR A 239 6.37 -6.52 40.18
C THR A 239 5.43 -5.34 40.47
N MET A 240 5.04 -4.50 39.50
CA MET A 240 3.99 -3.49 39.68
C MET A 240 2.97 -3.56 38.54
N SER A 241 1.70 -3.28 38.86
CA SER A 241 0.50 -3.38 38.01
C SER A 241 0.76 -3.51 36.49
N SER A 242 0.33 -4.65 35.95
CA SER A 242 0.64 -5.23 34.64
C SER A 242 0.29 -4.35 33.43
N THR A 243 1.09 -3.33 33.13
CA THR A 243 0.90 -2.54 31.91
C THR A 243 1.60 -3.23 30.75
N LEU A 244 0.82 -3.83 29.85
CA LEU A 244 1.29 -4.45 28.61
C LEU A 244 1.82 -3.37 27.66
N ILE A 245 3.11 -3.45 27.30
CA ILE A 245 3.75 -2.58 26.31
C ILE A 245 3.78 -3.31 24.96
N CYS A 246 3.34 -2.61 23.91
CA CYS A 246 3.35 -3.14 22.55
C CYS A 246 4.78 -3.34 22.02
N ASN A 247 5.00 -4.43 21.28
CA ASN A 247 6.21 -4.58 20.47
C ASN A 247 6.23 -3.54 19.33
N ALA A 248 5.10 -3.40 18.64
CA ALA A 248 4.87 -2.46 17.56
C ALA A 248 3.49 -1.80 17.68
N CYS A 249 3.34 -0.61 17.10
CA CYS A 249 2.03 0.07 17.04
C CYS A 249 1.33 -0.22 15.71
N ARG A 250 0.03 -0.49 15.78
CA ARG A 250 -0.82 -0.74 14.61
C ARG A 250 -0.94 0.49 13.71
N ASN A 251 -1.07 1.67 14.30
CA ASN A 251 -1.26 2.93 13.58
C ASN A 251 -0.05 3.86 13.77
N MET A 252 -0.05 4.66 14.83
CA MET A 252 1.00 5.64 15.13
C MET A 252 1.60 5.36 16.51
N ARG A 253 2.87 5.76 16.70
CA ARG A 253 3.56 5.75 17.99
C ARG A 253 3.99 7.16 18.37
N ILE A 254 3.66 7.60 19.58
CA ILE A 254 4.27 8.81 20.16
C ILE A 254 5.73 8.48 20.47
N TYR A 255 6.67 9.20 19.84
CA TYR A 255 8.10 8.86 19.89
C TYR A 255 8.66 8.89 21.31
N SER A 256 8.33 9.93 22.09
CA SER A 256 8.82 10.10 23.46
C SER A 256 8.28 9.09 24.45
N THR A 257 7.04 8.63 24.30
CA THR A 257 6.42 7.75 25.30
C THR A 257 6.35 6.28 24.87
N GLY A 258 6.52 6.01 23.57
CA GLY A 258 6.30 4.69 22.98
C GLY A 258 4.81 4.29 22.92
N ILE A 259 3.89 5.16 23.34
CA ILE A 259 2.46 4.88 23.39
C ILE A 259 1.89 4.80 21.98
N CYS A 260 1.09 3.76 21.74
CA CYS A 260 0.38 3.58 20.49
C CYS A 260 -0.91 4.41 20.47
N VAL A 261 -1.11 5.19 19.40
CA VAL A 261 -2.27 6.04 19.19
C VAL A 261 -2.84 5.85 17.79
N GLN A 262 -4.15 6.06 17.66
CA GLN A 262 -4.83 5.91 16.37
C GLN A 262 -4.44 7.03 15.38
N LYS A 263 -4.30 8.26 15.87
CA LYS A 263 -3.89 9.45 15.11
C LYS A 263 -2.93 10.27 15.96
N CYS A 264 -1.99 10.97 15.32
CA CYS A 264 -1.12 11.88 16.07
C CYS A 264 -1.91 13.03 16.69
N PRO A 265 -1.55 13.45 17.91
CA PRO A 265 -2.01 14.71 18.49
C PRO A 265 -1.77 15.89 17.53
N THR A 266 -2.63 16.91 17.60
CA THR A 266 -2.64 18.04 16.66
C THR A 266 -1.38 18.90 16.71
N ASN A 267 -0.66 18.90 17.84
CA ASN A 267 0.58 19.63 18.07
C ASN A 267 1.85 18.84 17.73
N MET A 268 1.73 17.63 17.15
CA MET A 268 2.86 16.78 16.79
C MET A 268 2.98 16.61 15.28
N LEU A 269 4.22 16.49 14.81
CA LEU A 269 4.54 16.19 13.42
C LEU A 269 4.46 14.68 13.17
N LYS A 270 4.00 14.31 11.98
CA LYS A 270 3.92 12.92 11.53
C LYS A 270 5.17 12.55 10.74
N THR A 271 5.83 11.45 11.11
CA THR A 271 6.92 10.88 10.33
C THR A 271 6.47 9.59 9.66
N ARG A 272 6.53 9.53 8.32
CA ARG A 272 6.17 8.38 7.47
C ARG A 272 4.81 7.73 7.83
N ASN A 273 3.86 8.45 8.44
CA ASN A 273 2.61 7.88 9.00
C ASN A 273 2.84 6.75 10.01
N SER A 274 3.90 6.85 10.81
CA SER A 274 4.32 5.82 11.76
C SER A 274 4.61 6.38 13.14
N LEU A 275 5.29 7.53 13.19
CA LEU A 275 5.70 8.18 14.42
C LEU A 275 5.05 9.55 14.54
N CYS A 276 4.74 9.94 15.77
CA CYS A 276 4.41 11.29 16.16
C CYS A 276 5.61 11.85 16.91
N VAL A 277 6.20 12.92 16.37
CA VAL A 277 7.39 13.57 16.93
C VAL A 277 7.11 15.03 17.21
N THR A 278 7.74 15.59 18.23
CA THR A 278 7.77 17.05 18.40
C THR A 278 8.70 17.69 17.36
N PRO A 279 8.60 19.01 17.12
CA PRO A 279 9.55 19.72 16.26
C PRO A 279 11.01 19.53 16.68
N ALA A 280 11.30 19.52 17.98
CA ALA A 280 12.65 19.28 18.50
C ALA A 280 13.13 17.85 18.24
N GLU A 281 12.27 16.85 18.48
CA GLU A 281 12.57 15.45 18.21
C GLU A 281 12.85 15.20 16.72
N CYS A 282 12.06 15.82 15.82
CA CYS A 282 12.26 15.72 14.38
C CYS A 282 13.69 16.09 13.97
N LYS A 283 14.23 17.19 14.48
CA LYS A 283 15.60 17.66 14.14
C LYS A 283 16.70 16.68 14.58
N SER A 284 16.44 15.84 15.58
CA SER A 284 17.40 14.84 16.08
C SER A 284 17.18 13.44 15.51
N LEU A 285 16.06 13.22 14.82
CA LEU A 285 15.64 11.90 14.34
C LEU A 285 16.60 11.39 13.26
N VAL A 286 16.87 10.07 13.27
CA VAL A 286 17.80 9.39 12.34
C VAL A 286 19.15 10.13 12.30
N SER A 287 19.77 10.30 13.47
CA SER A 287 21.07 10.97 13.61
C SER A 287 21.10 12.39 13.01
N GLY A 288 19.99 13.13 13.15
CA GLY A 288 19.89 14.53 12.73
C GLY A 288 19.70 14.73 11.22
N THR A 289 19.21 13.71 10.51
CA THR A 289 19.00 13.77 9.06
C THR A 289 17.55 14.03 8.64
N ALA A 290 16.66 14.25 9.61
CA ALA A 290 15.26 14.54 9.35
C ALA A 290 14.96 16.04 9.37
N PHE A 291 13.92 16.43 8.64
CA PHE A 291 13.57 17.81 8.35
C PHE A 291 12.09 18.06 8.59
N ILE A 292 11.76 19.25 9.09
CA ILE A 292 10.38 19.73 9.20
C ILE A 292 9.93 20.25 7.84
N LEU A 293 8.84 19.72 7.29
CA LEU A 293 8.32 20.15 6.00
C LEU A 293 7.40 21.37 6.17
N GLU A 294 7.79 22.49 5.59
CA GLU A 294 7.08 23.77 5.70
C GLU A 294 5.64 23.69 5.17
N GLY A 295 4.72 24.37 5.87
CA GLY A 295 3.30 24.39 5.51
C GLY A 295 2.56 23.07 5.79
N THR A 296 3.20 22.12 6.46
CA THR A 296 2.63 20.80 6.76
C THR A 296 2.93 20.37 8.20
N ASN A 297 2.18 19.38 8.70
CA ASN A 297 2.48 18.69 9.96
C ASN A 297 3.31 17.42 9.70
N GLU A 298 4.28 17.46 8.78
CA GLU A 298 5.12 16.31 8.42
C GLU A 298 6.59 16.52 8.83
N CYS A 299 7.20 15.47 9.35
CA CYS A 299 8.63 15.36 9.58
C CYS A 299 9.17 14.31 8.59
N VAL A 300 10.01 14.74 7.65
CA VAL A 300 10.47 13.93 6.51
C VAL A 300 11.95 13.59 6.65
N LEU A 301 12.37 12.42 6.16
CA LEU A 301 13.79 12.02 6.18
C LEU A 301 14.61 12.66 5.04
N SER A 302 13.93 13.21 4.04
CA SER A 302 14.51 13.94 2.91
C SER A 302 13.47 14.93 2.38
N CYS A 303 13.93 16.08 1.89
CA CYS A 303 13.02 17.04 1.27
C CYS A 303 12.41 16.44 -0.01
N PRO A 304 11.08 16.48 -0.16
CA PRO A 304 10.42 16.05 -1.39
C PRO A 304 10.70 17.03 -2.54
N SER A 305 10.41 16.62 -3.78
CA SER A 305 10.51 17.51 -4.95
C SER A 305 9.69 18.79 -4.73
N GLY A 306 10.23 19.93 -5.19
CA GLY A 306 9.64 21.25 -4.91
C GLY A 306 10.07 21.88 -3.58
N PHE A 307 10.90 21.21 -2.78
CA PHE A 307 11.41 21.72 -1.51
C PHE A 307 12.92 21.62 -1.40
N VAL A 308 13.56 22.66 -0.86
CA VAL A 308 15.01 22.69 -0.61
C VAL A 308 15.29 22.66 0.88
N ARG A 309 16.49 22.17 1.22
CA ARG A 309 16.98 22.16 2.58
C ARG A 309 17.41 23.56 2.96
N GLU A 310 16.87 24.06 4.07
CA GLU A 310 17.37 25.25 4.74
C GLU A 310 18.15 24.88 6.00
N PRO A 311 18.96 25.83 6.54
CA PRO A 311 19.48 25.75 7.90
C PRO A 311 18.36 25.40 8.91
N ASP A 312 18.73 24.84 10.07
CA ASP A 312 17.81 24.41 11.13
C ASP A 312 16.90 23.20 10.83
N SER A 313 17.29 22.35 9.88
CA SER A 313 16.57 21.11 9.54
C SER A 313 15.14 21.38 9.06
N ARG A 314 15.00 22.33 8.12
CA ARG A 314 13.73 22.64 7.47
C ARG A 314 13.78 22.30 5.98
N CYS A 315 12.65 21.84 5.46
CA CYS A 315 12.38 21.78 4.02
C CYS A 315 11.42 22.90 3.68
N VAL A 316 11.91 23.93 3.00
CA VAL A 316 11.10 25.07 2.56
C VAL A 316 10.78 24.93 1.09
N ARG A 317 9.65 25.51 0.67
CA ARG A 317 9.28 25.46 -0.74
C ARG A 317 10.27 26.31 -1.53
N CYS A 318 10.91 25.72 -2.54
CA CYS A 318 11.83 26.50 -3.35
C CYS A 318 11.11 27.32 -4.42
N ILE A 319 11.78 28.39 -4.86
CA ILE A 319 11.30 29.26 -5.93
C ILE A 319 11.41 28.51 -7.26
N SER A 320 10.28 28.36 -7.95
CA SER A 320 10.23 27.79 -9.29
C SER A 320 11.01 28.68 -10.26
N SER A 321 11.97 28.11 -10.98
CA SER A 321 12.73 28.79 -12.03
C SER A 321 12.85 27.88 -13.25
N ALA A 322 13.06 28.47 -14.44
CA ALA A 322 13.21 27.70 -15.68
C ALA A 322 14.36 26.67 -15.59
N ASP A 323 15.43 27.00 -14.86
CA ASP A 323 16.63 26.19 -14.77
C ASP A 323 16.59 25.15 -13.62
N ASN A 324 15.61 25.23 -12.71
CA ASN A 324 15.51 24.34 -11.55
C ASN A 324 14.31 23.39 -11.66
N SER A 325 14.46 22.38 -12.52
CA SER A 325 13.43 21.35 -12.76
C SER A 325 12.97 20.64 -11.49
N TYR A 326 13.85 20.43 -10.52
CA TYR A 326 13.52 19.84 -9.22
C TYR A 326 12.53 20.71 -8.42
N CYS A 327 12.74 22.03 -8.43
CA CYS A 327 11.84 23.00 -7.78
C CYS A 327 10.52 23.22 -8.51
N ASN A 328 10.45 22.82 -9.78
CA ASN A 328 9.21 22.81 -10.54
C ASN A 328 8.36 21.56 -10.24
N GLY A 329 8.76 20.71 -9.28
CA GLY A 329 8.05 19.48 -8.89
C GLY A 329 8.35 18.28 -9.78
N THR A 330 9.47 18.31 -10.52
CA THR A 330 9.90 17.18 -11.34
C THR A 330 10.43 16.05 -10.46
N CYS A 331 9.95 14.85 -10.74
CA CYS A 331 10.27 13.61 -10.06
C CYS A 331 10.92 12.64 -11.04
N ARG A 332 11.78 11.77 -10.52
CA ARG A 332 12.28 10.58 -11.25
C ARG A 332 11.16 9.55 -11.42
N ASP A 333 11.51 8.44 -12.04
CA ASP A 333 10.63 7.32 -12.32
C ASP A 333 9.85 6.84 -11.09
N LYS A 334 8.57 6.54 -11.32
CA LYS A 334 7.64 6.06 -10.31
C LYS A 334 7.07 4.72 -10.76
N HIS A 335 7.25 3.73 -9.90
CA HIS A 335 6.70 2.39 -10.05
C HIS A 335 5.72 2.15 -8.92
N ILE A 336 4.47 1.94 -9.27
CA ILE A 336 3.34 1.88 -8.36
C ILE A 336 2.77 0.45 -8.42
N GLN A 337 2.86 -0.26 -7.29
CA GLN A 337 2.43 -1.67 -7.18
C GLN A 337 1.26 -1.86 -6.24
N SER A 338 0.79 -0.79 -5.61
CA SER A 338 -0.28 -0.79 -4.60
C SER A 338 -0.91 0.58 -4.45
N ILE A 339 -2.00 0.67 -3.67
CA ILE A 339 -2.66 1.93 -3.34
C ILE A 339 -1.72 2.84 -2.53
N GLU A 340 -0.98 2.29 -1.57
CA GLU A 340 -0.12 3.09 -0.70
C GLU A 340 0.98 3.80 -1.49
N ASP A 341 1.50 3.15 -2.55
CA ASP A 341 2.56 3.71 -3.39
C ASP A 341 2.08 4.96 -4.16
N PHE A 342 0.77 5.19 -4.32
CA PHE A 342 0.28 6.44 -4.91
C PHE A 342 0.82 7.66 -4.17
N LYS A 343 1.07 7.56 -2.86
CA LYS A 343 1.68 8.62 -2.05
C LYS A 343 3.09 9.00 -2.53
N LEU A 344 3.77 8.17 -3.32
CA LEU A 344 5.07 8.50 -3.95
C LEU A 344 4.96 9.58 -5.03
N LEU A 345 3.75 9.85 -5.52
CA LEU A 345 3.44 10.94 -6.44
C LEU A 345 3.09 12.24 -5.71
N LYS A 346 2.94 12.19 -4.37
CA LYS A 346 2.66 13.38 -3.57
C LYS A 346 3.78 14.40 -3.83
N TYR A 347 3.39 15.61 -4.21
CA TYR A 347 4.27 16.72 -4.58
C TYR A 347 5.00 16.60 -5.94
N CYS A 348 4.72 15.55 -6.73
CA CYS A 348 5.19 15.47 -8.11
C CYS A 348 4.19 16.17 -9.04
N SER A 349 4.66 17.15 -9.79
CA SER A 349 3.94 17.77 -10.92
C SER A 349 4.32 17.14 -12.25
N ARG A 350 5.55 16.64 -12.36
CA ARG A 350 6.09 16.03 -13.57
C ARG A 350 6.90 14.79 -13.22
N VAL A 351 6.76 13.71 -13.98
CA VAL A 351 7.55 12.48 -13.82
C VAL A 351 8.15 12.07 -15.15
N TYR A 352 9.31 11.43 -15.13
CA TYR A 352 9.91 10.91 -16.37
C TYR A 352 9.18 9.66 -16.85
N THR A 353 9.14 8.62 -16.02
CA THR A 353 8.34 7.40 -16.23
C THR A 353 7.34 7.18 -15.10
N LEU A 354 6.11 6.79 -15.43
CA LEU A 354 5.09 6.32 -14.48
C LEU A 354 4.56 4.96 -14.91
N SER A 355 4.74 3.96 -14.06
CA SER A 355 4.18 2.62 -14.25
C SER A 355 3.30 2.23 -13.07
N ILE A 356 2.09 1.74 -13.36
CA ILE A 356 1.12 1.28 -12.38
C ILE A 356 0.73 -0.15 -12.76
N TYR A 357 1.00 -1.12 -11.89
CA TYR A 357 0.81 -2.51 -12.26
C TYR A 357 0.38 -3.43 -11.12
N ASN A 358 -0.37 -4.47 -11.50
CA ASN A 358 -0.76 -5.59 -10.64
C ASN A 358 -1.54 -5.20 -9.36
N ILE A 359 -2.31 -4.09 -9.41
CA ILE A 359 -3.18 -3.68 -8.32
C ILE A 359 -4.52 -4.42 -8.45
N GLN A 360 -4.64 -5.54 -7.73
CA GLN A 360 -5.80 -6.44 -7.82
C GLN A 360 -6.95 -6.10 -6.85
N THR A 361 -6.78 -5.07 -6.02
CA THR A 361 -7.86 -4.63 -5.13
C THR A 361 -8.95 -3.91 -5.90
N VAL A 362 -10.19 -4.21 -5.53
CA VAL A 362 -11.42 -3.60 -6.08
C VAL A 362 -12.05 -2.63 -5.06
N GLU A 363 -11.50 -2.57 -3.85
CA GLU A 363 -12.01 -1.69 -2.80
C GLU A 363 -11.64 -0.23 -3.10
N SER A 364 -12.65 0.56 -3.46
CA SER A 364 -12.52 1.94 -3.92
C SER A 364 -13.04 2.97 -2.91
N LYS A 365 -13.20 2.57 -1.65
CA LYS A 365 -13.82 3.38 -0.59
C LYS A 365 -12.95 3.39 0.66
N GLY A 366 -12.99 4.50 1.40
CA GLY A 366 -12.27 4.69 2.65
C GLY A 366 -11.33 5.90 2.64
N THR A 367 -10.93 6.35 3.83
CA THR A 367 -10.08 7.54 3.99
C THR A 367 -8.66 7.32 3.46
N SER A 368 -8.09 6.14 3.67
CA SER A 368 -6.76 5.78 3.12
C SER A 368 -6.75 5.83 1.59
N PHE A 369 -7.85 5.40 0.97
CA PHE A 369 -8.03 5.44 -0.47
C PHE A 369 -8.11 6.89 -0.96
N GLN A 370 -8.91 7.74 -0.33
CA GLN A 370 -9.00 9.16 -0.70
C GLN A 370 -7.65 9.88 -0.58
N GLU A 371 -6.92 9.67 0.52
CA GLU A 371 -5.59 10.26 0.73
C GLU A 371 -4.57 9.80 -0.32
N ALA A 372 -4.61 8.52 -0.69
CA ALA A 372 -3.72 7.97 -1.70
C ALA A 372 -4.03 8.55 -3.10
N PHE A 373 -5.31 8.71 -3.43
CA PHE A 373 -5.75 9.24 -4.72
C PHE A 373 -5.49 10.74 -4.85
N ALA A 374 -5.51 11.50 -3.75
CA ALA A 374 -5.14 12.91 -3.73
C ALA A 374 -3.69 13.16 -4.23
N ALA A 375 -2.82 12.15 -4.18
CA ALA A 375 -1.45 12.26 -4.68
C ALA A 375 -1.36 12.44 -6.20
N PHE A 376 -2.39 12.07 -6.97
CA PHE A 376 -2.44 12.28 -8.42
C PHE A 376 -2.89 13.68 -8.83
N GLU A 377 -3.50 14.43 -7.91
CA GLU A 377 -4.09 15.74 -8.22
C GLU A 377 -3.05 16.77 -8.62
N SER A 378 -1.78 16.61 -8.22
CA SER A 378 -0.70 17.53 -8.62
C SER A 378 -0.04 17.15 -9.94
N LEU A 379 -0.24 15.94 -10.46
CA LEU A 379 0.49 15.42 -11.62
C LEU A 379 -0.05 16.02 -12.92
N GLU A 380 0.80 16.79 -13.60
CA GLU A 380 0.48 17.55 -14.81
C GLU A 380 1.15 16.97 -16.07
N GLN A 381 2.31 16.31 -15.93
CA GLN A 381 3.07 15.82 -17.08
C GLN A 381 3.82 14.49 -16.82
N ILE A 382 3.87 13.63 -17.85
CA ILE A 382 4.71 12.43 -17.90
C ILE A 382 5.59 12.51 -19.16
N ASP A 383 6.91 12.39 -19.06
CA ASP A 383 7.80 12.75 -20.17
C ASP A 383 8.09 11.64 -21.18
N HIS A 384 8.17 10.39 -20.71
CA HIS A 384 8.70 9.29 -21.51
C HIS A 384 7.79 8.07 -21.57
N GLU A 385 7.50 7.43 -20.43
CA GLU A 385 6.69 6.21 -20.41
C GLU A 385 5.54 6.33 -19.40
N PHE A 386 4.33 6.03 -19.88
CA PHE A 386 3.15 5.88 -19.04
C PHE A 386 2.48 4.52 -19.23
N THR A 387 2.57 3.66 -18.23
CA THR A 387 2.09 2.28 -18.31
C THR A 387 1.08 1.99 -17.20
N ILE A 388 -0.14 1.55 -17.55
CA ILE A 388 -1.14 1.01 -16.62
C ILE A 388 -1.45 -0.43 -17.04
N ARG A 389 -1.03 -1.41 -16.22
CA ARG A 389 -1.18 -2.82 -16.55
C ARG A 389 -1.81 -3.65 -15.44
N ASN A 390 -2.86 -4.42 -15.75
CA ASN A 390 -3.46 -5.36 -14.80
C ASN A 390 -3.88 -4.68 -13.48
N VAL A 391 -4.56 -3.54 -13.60
CA VAL A 391 -5.08 -2.72 -12.50
C VAL A 391 -6.60 -2.79 -12.46
N LYS A 392 -7.15 -3.24 -11.32
CA LYS A 392 -8.59 -3.44 -11.13
C LYS A 392 -9.34 -2.27 -10.49
N ILE A 393 -8.59 -1.31 -9.95
CA ILE A 393 -9.14 -0.22 -9.15
C ILE A 393 -9.66 0.96 -9.99
N PHE A 394 -9.22 1.06 -11.25
CA PHE A 394 -9.61 2.13 -12.16
C PHE A 394 -10.79 1.69 -13.02
N SER A 395 -11.95 2.31 -12.80
CA SER A 395 -13.04 2.30 -13.78
C SER A 395 -12.87 3.40 -14.84
N THR A 396 -12.16 4.46 -14.49
CA THR A 396 -11.82 5.60 -15.37
C THR A 396 -10.49 6.21 -14.98
N LEU A 397 -9.77 6.80 -15.93
CA LEU A 397 -8.54 7.56 -15.70
C LEU A 397 -8.80 9.00 -15.24
N LYS A 398 -10.04 9.35 -14.86
CA LYS A 398 -10.38 10.70 -14.39
C LYS A 398 -9.55 11.19 -13.20
N ILE A 399 -9.00 10.25 -12.43
CA ILE A 399 -8.10 10.51 -11.31
C ILE A 399 -6.90 11.38 -11.70
N PHE A 400 -6.43 11.27 -12.95
CA PHE A 400 -5.39 12.11 -13.52
C PHE A 400 -5.99 13.44 -14.00
N SER A 401 -6.65 14.16 -13.08
CA SER A 401 -7.50 15.33 -13.39
C SER A 401 -6.72 16.54 -13.90
N ARG A 402 -5.46 16.67 -13.48
CA ARG A 402 -4.55 17.74 -13.92
C ARG A 402 -3.56 17.31 -14.99
N LEU A 403 -3.54 16.04 -15.40
CA LEU A 403 -2.62 15.57 -16.42
C LEU A 403 -2.95 16.23 -17.76
N ARG A 404 -1.97 16.93 -18.34
CA ARG A 404 -2.11 17.69 -19.60
C ARG A 404 -1.27 17.12 -20.73
N ARG A 405 -0.13 16.50 -20.43
CA ARG A 405 0.77 15.98 -21.46
C ARG A 405 1.39 14.65 -21.05
N ILE A 406 1.44 13.72 -22.00
CA ILE A 406 2.16 12.45 -21.89
C ILE A 406 3.06 12.31 -23.11
N GLY A 407 4.35 12.13 -22.89
CA GLY A 407 5.36 12.08 -23.93
C GLY A 407 5.88 13.45 -24.33
N THR A 408 7.19 13.53 -24.51
CA THR A 408 7.90 14.72 -25.01
C THR A 408 8.69 14.48 -26.30
N ALA A 409 8.71 13.23 -26.77
CA ALA A 409 9.42 12.79 -27.95
C ALA A 409 8.67 11.65 -28.65
N SER A 410 8.94 11.43 -29.94
CA SER A 410 8.29 10.39 -30.75
C SER A 410 8.52 8.96 -30.24
N ASN A 411 9.62 8.72 -29.51
CA ASN A 411 9.93 7.43 -28.89
C ASN A 411 9.28 7.24 -27.51
N SER A 412 8.51 8.22 -27.02
CA SER A 412 7.73 8.08 -25.80
C SER A 412 6.64 7.03 -26.00
N SER A 413 6.15 6.43 -24.92
CA SER A 413 5.12 5.39 -25.01
C SER A 413 4.06 5.52 -23.94
N MET A 414 2.82 5.24 -24.34
CA MET A 414 1.68 5.11 -23.46
C MET A 414 1.04 3.74 -23.67
N THR A 415 1.02 2.93 -22.60
CA THR A 415 0.48 1.57 -22.62
C THR A 415 -0.63 1.40 -21.60
N ILE A 416 -1.83 1.02 -22.05
CA ILE A 416 -2.96 0.64 -21.18
C ILE A 416 -3.37 -0.78 -21.52
N GLU A 417 -3.10 -1.70 -20.60
CA GLU A 417 -3.17 -3.12 -20.90
C GLU A 417 -3.79 -3.96 -19.77
N GLU A 418 -4.65 -4.92 -20.11
CA GLU A 418 -5.20 -5.90 -19.14
C GLU A 418 -5.99 -5.26 -17.98
N ASN A 419 -6.59 -4.07 -18.16
CA ASN A 419 -7.37 -3.41 -17.11
C ASN A 419 -8.85 -3.79 -17.23
N GLU A 420 -9.22 -4.89 -16.56
CA GLU A 420 -10.53 -5.54 -16.69
C GLU A 420 -11.73 -4.62 -16.40
N PHE A 421 -11.59 -3.69 -15.46
CA PHE A 421 -12.68 -2.81 -14.99
C PHE A 421 -12.69 -1.42 -15.62
N LEU A 422 -11.70 -1.09 -16.46
CA LEU A 422 -11.62 0.21 -17.11
C LEU A 422 -12.71 0.31 -18.19
N THR A 423 -13.63 1.25 -18.04
CA THR A 423 -14.74 1.48 -18.97
C THR A 423 -14.53 2.72 -19.83
N GLU A 424 -13.78 3.69 -19.32
CA GLU A 424 -13.54 4.98 -19.99
C GLU A 424 -12.11 5.45 -19.69
N LEU A 425 -11.48 6.18 -20.62
CA LEU A 425 -10.19 6.83 -20.39
C LEU A 425 -10.40 8.12 -19.57
N TRP A 426 -10.53 9.27 -20.23
CA TRP A 426 -10.90 10.53 -19.58
C TRP A 426 -12.28 10.99 -20.07
N PRO A 427 -13.20 11.35 -19.16
CA PRO A 427 -14.49 11.87 -19.55
C PRO A 427 -14.37 13.19 -20.31
N SER A 428 -15.31 13.41 -21.23
CA SER A 428 -15.39 14.65 -22.02
C SER A 428 -15.65 15.91 -21.17
N THR A 429 -16.16 15.74 -19.95
CA THR A 429 -16.47 16.81 -19.00
C THR A 429 -15.25 17.41 -18.31
N GLN A 430 -14.04 16.89 -18.57
CA GLN A 430 -12.81 17.38 -17.98
C GLN A 430 -11.70 17.52 -19.02
N PRO A 431 -10.63 18.28 -18.73
CA PRO A 431 -9.53 18.39 -19.67
C PRO A 431 -8.79 17.07 -19.81
N ARG A 432 -8.43 16.73 -21.04
CA ARG A 432 -7.80 15.45 -21.42
C ARG A 432 -6.34 15.70 -21.81
N PRO A 433 -5.41 14.79 -21.50
CA PRO A 433 -4.01 14.99 -21.86
C PRO A 433 -3.80 14.84 -23.37
N THR A 434 -2.81 15.56 -23.92
CA THR A 434 -2.27 15.27 -25.24
C THR A 434 -1.16 14.21 -25.14
N ILE A 435 -1.09 13.33 -26.14
CA ILE A 435 -0.13 12.22 -26.18
C ILE A 435 0.81 12.43 -27.36
N GLN A 436 2.10 12.40 -27.09
CA GLN A 436 3.16 12.38 -28.08
C GLN A 436 3.89 11.03 -28.03
N GLY A 437 4.07 10.38 -29.18
CA GLY A 437 4.71 9.07 -29.32
C GLY A 437 3.73 7.91 -29.50
N ASN A 438 4.16 6.72 -29.08
CA ASN A 438 3.44 5.46 -29.32
C ASN A 438 2.28 5.26 -28.35
N LEU A 439 1.10 4.90 -28.87
CA LEU A 439 -0.10 4.59 -28.07
C LEU A 439 -0.54 3.14 -28.26
N ASN A 440 -0.45 2.35 -27.19
CA ASN A 440 -0.88 0.95 -27.15
C ASN A 440 -2.00 0.77 -26.13
N ILE A 441 -3.22 0.47 -26.59
CA ILE A 441 -4.37 0.16 -25.72
C ILE A 441 -4.89 -1.22 -26.11
N VAL A 442 -4.73 -2.22 -25.25
CA VAL A 442 -5.00 -3.61 -25.63
C VAL A 442 -5.49 -4.44 -24.44
N ARG A 443 -6.35 -5.43 -24.68
CA ARG A 443 -6.87 -6.34 -23.65
C ARG A 443 -7.64 -5.64 -22.53
N ASN A 444 -8.34 -4.54 -22.84
CA ASN A 444 -9.21 -3.85 -21.89
C ASN A 444 -10.67 -4.27 -22.13
N ALA A 445 -11.10 -5.27 -21.36
CA ALA A 445 -12.33 -6.02 -21.64
C ALA A 445 -13.61 -5.19 -21.66
N ARG A 446 -13.68 -4.11 -20.87
CA ARG A 446 -14.86 -3.24 -20.74
C ARG A 446 -14.67 -1.84 -21.33
N LEU A 447 -13.52 -1.54 -21.94
CA LEU A 447 -13.24 -0.23 -22.53
C LEU A 447 -13.70 -0.21 -23.99
N CYS A 448 -14.76 0.54 -24.27
CA CYS A 448 -15.34 0.60 -25.61
C CYS A 448 -14.43 1.33 -26.62
N ILE A 449 -14.41 0.81 -27.85
CA ILE A 449 -13.58 1.36 -28.93
C ILE A 449 -13.97 2.80 -29.30
N GLU A 450 -15.23 3.18 -29.11
CA GLU A 450 -15.72 4.53 -29.34
C GLU A 450 -15.05 5.56 -28.42
N HIS A 451 -14.83 5.21 -27.14
CA HIS A 451 -14.12 6.05 -26.19
C HIS A 451 -12.64 6.19 -26.55
N ILE A 452 -12.02 5.11 -27.05
CA ILE A 452 -10.64 5.14 -27.55
C ILE A 452 -10.54 6.03 -28.80
N THR A 453 -11.48 5.89 -29.72
CA THR A 453 -11.54 6.65 -30.97
C THR A 453 -11.75 8.14 -30.71
N ASP A 454 -12.68 8.49 -29.81
CA ASP A 454 -12.89 9.88 -29.39
C ASP A 454 -11.63 10.49 -28.77
N PHE A 455 -10.92 9.73 -27.92
CA PHE A 455 -9.69 10.18 -27.31
C PHE A 455 -8.54 10.38 -28.33
N ILE A 456 -8.40 9.47 -29.30
CA ILE A 456 -7.44 9.61 -30.40
C ILE A 456 -7.78 10.84 -31.23
N ASN A 457 -9.05 11.02 -31.63
CA ASN A 457 -9.50 12.17 -32.40
C ASN A 457 -9.25 13.49 -31.68
N TYR A 458 -9.47 13.53 -30.36
CA TYR A 458 -9.12 14.70 -29.54
C TYR A 458 -7.62 14.96 -29.58
N THR A 459 -6.79 13.93 -29.39
CA THR A 459 -5.34 14.07 -29.31
C THR A 459 -4.74 14.49 -30.64
N THR A 460 -5.13 13.88 -31.76
CA THR A 460 -4.65 14.20 -33.11
C THR A 460 -4.97 15.65 -33.53
N LYS A 461 -6.02 16.25 -32.96
CA LYS A 461 -6.32 17.69 -33.19
C LYS A 461 -5.33 18.63 -32.50
N HIS A 462 -4.66 18.19 -31.44
CA HIS A 462 -3.80 19.03 -30.61
C HIS A 462 -2.31 18.62 -30.65
N GLU A 463 -2.01 17.39 -31.06
CA GLU A 463 -0.66 16.83 -31.17
C GLU A 463 -0.56 16.01 -32.46
N ARG A 464 0.49 16.24 -33.25
CA ARG A 464 0.62 15.62 -34.59
C ARG A 464 1.38 14.31 -34.56
N ASP A 465 2.18 14.08 -33.52
CA ASP A 465 3.11 12.96 -33.41
C ASP A 465 2.55 11.83 -32.54
N LEU A 466 1.27 11.49 -32.73
CA LEU A 466 0.61 10.35 -32.09
C LEU A 466 0.66 9.13 -33.02
N GLN A 467 1.17 8.00 -32.52
CA GLN A 467 1.29 6.75 -33.28
C GLN A 467 0.52 5.60 -32.58
N PRO A 468 -0.77 5.39 -32.88
CA PRO A 468 -1.53 4.26 -32.34
C PRO A 468 -1.07 2.92 -32.95
N THR A 469 -0.89 1.90 -32.11
CA THR A 469 -0.62 0.55 -32.60
C THR A 469 -1.86 -0.08 -33.29
N PRO A 470 -1.69 -1.08 -34.17
CA PRO A 470 -2.82 -1.72 -34.86
C PRO A 470 -3.89 -2.29 -33.93
N ASP A 471 -3.49 -2.81 -32.77
CA ASP A 471 -4.42 -3.39 -31.79
C ASP A 471 -5.19 -2.35 -30.96
N THR A 472 -4.75 -1.08 -30.96
CA THR A 472 -5.40 0.01 -30.22
C THR A 472 -6.86 0.21 -30.65
N LEU A 473 -7.15 0.06 -31.94
CA LEU A 473 -8.49 0.17 -32.53
C LEU A 473 -9.07 -1.20 -32.92
N ASN A 474 -8.66 -2.26 -32.24
CA ASN A 474 -9.16 -3.60 -32.49
C ASN A 474 -10.28 -3.98 -31.50
N GLN A 475 -11.50 -4.16 -32.02
CA GLN A 475 -12.69 -4.55 -31.23
C GLN A 475 -12.59 -5.94 -30.58
N TYR A 476 -11.68 -6.81 -31.07
CA TYR A 476 -11.41 -8.10 -30.43
C TYR A 476 -10.42 -7.97 -29.27
N ALA A 477 -9.65 -6.88 -29.24
CA ALA A 477 -8.70 -6.59 -28.19
C ALA A 477 -9.30 -5.72 -27.07
N ASN A 478 -10.29 -4.88 -27.38
CA ASN A 478 -10.91 -3.94 -26.42
C ASN A 478 -12.43 -4.00 -26.49
N GLY A 479 -13.11 -3.85 -25.35
CA GLY A 479 -14.58 -3.78 -25.27
C GLY A 479 -15.31 -5.11 -25.46
N TYR A 480 -14.60 -6.25 -25.53
CA TYR A 480 -15.17 -7.56 -25.86
C TYR A 480 -16.04 -8.20 -24.77
N LEU A 481 -16.11 -7.63 -23.56
CA LEU A 481 -17.00 -8.07 -22.47
C LEU A 481 -18.13 -7.08 -22.14
N THR A 482 -18.28 -5.99 -22.89
CA THR A 482 -19.35 -4.99 -22.66
C THR A 482 -20.14 -4.71 -23.94
N SER A 483 -21.37 -4.22 -23.79
CA SER A 483 -22.15 -3.71 -24.93
C SER A 483 -21.84 -2.23 -25.12
N CYS A 484 -21.02 -1.92 -26.12
CA CYS A 484 -20.67 -0.52 -26.45
C CYS A 484 -21.80 0.22 -27.16
N GLU A 485 -22.66 -0.51 -27.86
CA GLU A 485 -23.86 0.07 -28.46
C GLU A 485 -25.00 0.02 -27.44
N SER A 486 -25.53 1.20 -27.10
CA SER A 486 -26.75 1.33 -26.30
C SER A 486 -27.86 1.95 -27.14
N ASN A 487 -28.87 1.14 -27.48
CA ASN A 487 -30.11 1.64 -28.06
C ASN A 487 -31.18 1.69 -26.97
N PHE A 488 -31.92 2.79 -26.91
CA PHE A 488 -33.04 2.91 -25.99
C PHE A 488 -34.21 2.07 -26.50
N LEU A 489 -34.71 1.18 -25.64
CA LEU A 489 -35.93 0.43 -25.87
C LEU A 489 -37.08 1.12 -25.16
N GLU A 490 -38.20 1.31 -25.87
CA GLU A 490 -39.40 1.84 -25.25
C GLU A 490 -40.13 0.73 -24.50
N ILE A 491 -40.24 0.91 -23.18
CA ILE A 491 -40.86 -0.04 -22.27
C ILE A 491 -42.16 0.56 -21.74
N THR A 492 -43.26 -0.18 -21.87
CA THR A 492 -44.55 0.18 -21.26
C THR A 492 -44.99 -0.91 -20.31
N ILE A 493 -45.45 -0.55 -19.12
CA ILE A 493 -45.93 -1.51 -18.11
C ILE A 493 -47.44 -1.45 -18.09
N SER A 494 -48.09 -2.62 -18.10
CA SER A 494 -49.54 -2.80 -18.14
C SER A 494 -49.96 -3.93 -17.21
N ASN A 495 -51.25 -4.05 -16.91
CA ASN A 495 -51.82 -5.11 -16.08
C ASN A 495 -51.04 -5.33 -14.77
N ILE A 496 -50.86 -4.27 -14.00
CA ILE A 496 -50.18 -4.30 -12.70
C ILE A 496 -51.17 -4.80 -11.66
N SER A 497 -50.81 -5.87 -10.95
CA SER A 497 -51.51 -6.41 -9.79
C SER A 497 -50.53 -6.54 -8.61
N SER A 498 -51.01 -7.01 -7.45
CA SER A 498 -50.14 -7.27 -6.28
C SER A 498 -49.08 -8.35 -6.53
N LEU A 499 -49.30 -9.23 -7.51
CA LEU A 499 -48.45 -10.38 -7.80
C LEU A 499 -47.95 -10.42 -9.24
N THR A 500 -48.45 -9.56 -10.13
CA THR A 500 -48.06 -9.59 -11.54
C THR A 500 -47.88 -8.19 -12.13
N ALA A 501 -46.98 -8.08 -13.09
CA ALA A 501 -46.92 -6.94 -13.99
C ALA A 501 -46.56 -7.41 -15.38
N ARG A 502 -47.23 -6.85 -16.40
CA ARG A 502 -46.87 -7.11 -17.79
C ARG A 502 -46.01 -5.97 -18.32
N VAL A 503 -44.75 -6.29 -18.64
CA VAL A 503 -43.83 -5.36 -19.30
C VAL A 503 -43.92 -5.59 -20.80
N ASN A 504 -44.25 -4.56 -21.56
CA ASN A 504 -44.25 -4.61 -23.01
C ASN A 504 -43.04 -3.83 -23.53
N ILE A 505 -42.27 -4.45 -24.41
CA ILE A 505 -41.11 -3.83 -25.05
C ILE A 505 -41.45 -3.65 -26.54
N ALA A 506 -41.42 -2.39 -26.99
CA ALA A 506 -41.51 -2.06 -28.41
C ALA A 506 -40.10 -2.04 -29.01
N ILE A 507 -39.92 -2.71 -30.14
CA ILE A 507 -38.61 -2.81 -30.79
C ILE A 507 -38.75 -2.29 -32.22
N ALA A 508 -37.96 -1.28 -32.54
CA ALA A 508 -37.91 -0.74 -33.88
C ALA A 508 -37.18 -1.71 -34.83
N LYS A 509 -37.59 -1.73 -36.10
CA LYS A 509 -37.18 -2.73 -37.10
C LYS A 509 -35.68 -2.64 -37.45
N ASP A 510 -35.10 -1.47 -37.30
CA ASP A 510 -33.70 -1.10 -37.51
C ASP A 510 -32.73 -1.73 -36.49
N LEU A 511 -33.17 -1.94 -35.24
CA LEU A 511 -32.39 -2.66 -34.22
C LEU A 511 -32.06 -4.11 -34.59
N PHE A 512 -32.85 -4.74 -35.47
CA PHE A 512 -32.62 -6.13 -35.91
C PHE A 512 -31.66 -6.24 -37.10
N LEU A 513 -31.34 -5.13 -37.78
CA LEU A 513 -30.65 -5.13 -39.08
C LEU A 513 -29.16 -4.78 -39.00
N HIS A 514 -28.64 -4.36 -37.83
CA HIS A 514 -27.26 -3.89 -37.68
C HIS A 514 -26.24 -4.92 -37.17
N SER A 515 -26.47 -6.24 -37.33
CA SER A 515 -25.37 -7.21 -37.20
C SER A 515 -24.55 -7.27 -38.50
N SER A 516 -23.85 -6.19 -38.84
CA SER A 516 -22.92 -6.16 -39.98
C SER A 516 -21.66 -6.95 -39.64
N GLY A 517 -21.71 -8.27 -39.85
CA GLY A 517 -20.56 -9.16 -39.69
C GLY A 517 -20.91 -10.64 -39.92
N LYS A 518 -19.90 -11.50 -40.09
CA LYS A 518 -19.98 -12.97 -40.32
C LYS A 518 -20.67 -13.78 -39.19
N ALA A 519 -21.49 -13.15 -38.34
CA ALA A 519 -22.33 -13.78 -37.31
C ALA A 519 -23.69 -14.28 -37.84
N LYS A 520 -23.87 -14.35 -39.17
CA LYS A 520 -25.10 -14.88 -39.81
C LYS A 520 -25.47 -16.32 -39.36
N ASN A 521 -24.50 -17.06 -38.82
CA ASN A 521 -24.67 -18.47 -38.45
C ASN A 521 -24.64 -18.75 -36.93
N LEU A 522 -24.48 -17.75 -36.05
CA LEU A 522 -24.35 -18.02 -34.61
C LEU A 522 -25.16 -17.04 -33.75
N ARG A 523 -26.14 -17.63 -33.06
CA ARG A 523 -27.02 -17.12 -31.98
C ARG A 523 -28.31 -16.46 -32.45
N ARG A 524 -29.44 -17.15 -32.17
CA ARG A 524 -30.77 -16.53 -32.13
C ARG A 524 -30.71 -15.35 -31.15
N SER A 525 -31.12 -14.17 -31.60
CA SER A 525 -31.25 -12.99 -30.75
C SER A 525 -32.21 -13.29 -29.59
N PHE A 526 -31.89 -12.81 -28.39
CA PHE A 526 -32.71 -13.01 -27.19
C PHE A 526 -32.77 -11.72 -26.38
N PHE A 527 -33.88 -11.50 -25.69
CA PHE A 527 -34.03 -10.45 -24.68
C PHE A 527 -33.58 -10.97 -23.33
N SER A 528 -32.95 -10.10 -22.54
CA SER A 528 -32.72 -10.33 -21.12
C SER A 528 -33.29 -9.15 -20.35
N VAL A 529 -34.33 -9.39 -19.56
CA VAL A 529 -34.90 -8.38 -18.67
C VAL A 529 -34.36 -8.66 -17.26
N PHE A 530 -33.64 -7.68 -16.72
CA PHE A 530 -33.10 -7.73 -15.37
C PHE A 530 -34.01 -6.93 -14.44
N TYR A 531 -34.40 -7.51 -13.31
CA TYR A 531 -35.29 -6.88 -12.34
C TYR A 531 -34.88 -7.24 -10.91
N LYS A 532 -35.17 -6.36 -9.96
CA LYS A 532 -34.96 -6.61 -8.52
C LYS A 532 -36.01 -5.86 -7.71
N PRO A 533 -36.42 -6.37 -6.54
CA PRO A 533 -37.23 -5.60 -5.60
C PRO A 533 -36.40 -4.46 -5.00
N THR A 534 -36.94 -3.25 -4.95
CA THR A 534 -36.33 -2.09 -4.28
C THR A 534 -37.37 -1.26 -3.52
N ARG A 535 -36.95 -0.64 -2.42
CA ARG A 535 -37.74 0.30 -1.61
C ARG A 535 -37.44 1.77 -1.92
N THR A 536 -36.45 2.05 -2.78
CA THR A 536 -36.02 3.42 -3.08
C THR A 536 -35.93 3.66 -4.59
N LYS A 537 -36.11 4.91 -5.02
CA LYS A 537 -35.99 5.29 -6.45
C LYS A 537 -34.54 5.54 -6.89
N ASN A 538 -33.59 5.65 -5.95
CA ASN A 538 -32.18 5.91 -6.23
C ASN A 538 -31.38 4.61 -6.29
N GLU A 539 -31.60 3.83 -7.33
CA GLU A 539 -30.89 2.57 -7.57
C GLU A 539 -29.91 2.71 -8.72
N THR A 540 -28.78 2.02 -8.64
CA THR A 540 -27.82 1.93 -9.73
C THR A 540 -28.35 1.00 -10.82
N TYR A 541 -28.07 1.33 -12.09
CA TYR A 541 -28.37 0.46 -13.23
C TYR A 541 -27.72 -0.93 -13.08
N PHE A 542 -28.23 -1.92 -13.82
CA PHE A 542 -27.63 -3.24 -13.87
C PHE A 542 -26.16 -3.14 -14.32
N ASP A 543 -25.27 -3.67 -13.50
CA ASP A 543 -23.85 -3.85 -13.80
C ASP A 543 -23.52 -5.34 -13.57
N ALA A 544 -22.82 -5.96 -14.51
CA ALA A 544 -22.40 -7.35 -14.45
C ALA A 544 -21.59 -7.67 -13.17
N THR A 545 -20.94 -6.67 -12.58
CA THR A 545 -20.22 -6.78 -11.30
C THR A 545 -21.13 -7.07 -10.10
N HIS A 546 -22.42 -6.72 -10.17
CA HIS A 546 -23.44 -6.93 -9.12
C HIS A 546 -24.54 -7.92 -9.54
N SER A 547 -24.24 -8.81 -10.50
CA SER A 547 -25.22 -9.72 -11.11
C SER A 547 -25.98 -10.63 -10.14
N LEU A 548 -25.44 -10.92 -8.95
CA LEU A 548 -26.08 -11.74 -7.93
C LEU A 548 -27.34 -11.11 -7.30
N ASN A 549 -27.48 -9.78 -7.36
CA ASN A 549 -28.61 -9.06 -6.75
C ASN A 549 -29.76 -8.78 -7.73
N TRP A 550 -29.67 -9.30 -8.96
CA TRP A 550 -30.63 -9.06 -10.03
C TRP A 550 -31.20 -10.38 -10.54
N LEU A 551 -32.52 -10.48 -10.59
CA LEU A 551 -33.22 -11.56 -11.27
C LEU A 551 -33.19 -11.30 -12.78
N ARG A 552 -33.06 -12.36 -13.58
CA ARG A 552 -32.97 -12.27 -15.04
C ARG A 552 -34.02 -13.17 -15.68
N LYS A 553 -34.85 -12.59 -16.56
CA LYS A 553 -35.74 -13.34 -17.45
C LYS A 553 -35.22 -13.26 -18.88
N VAL A 554 -35.13 -14.39 -19.57
CA VAL A 554 -34.60 -14.47 -20.94
C VAL A 554 -35.69 -14.99 -21.89
N GLU A 555 -35.84 -14.37 -23.06
CA GLU A 555 -36.79 -14.82 -24.08
C GLU A 555 -36.19 -14.72 -25.48
N MET A 556 -36.44 -15.70 -26.35
CA MET A 556 -35.90 -15.70 -27.69
C MET A 556 -36.74 -14.85 -28.65
N VAL A 557 -36.06 -14.12 -29.53
CA VAL A 557 -36.70 -13.32 -30.60
C VAL A 557 -37.29 -14.27 -31.64
N ASN A 558 -38.61 -14.16 -31.86
CA ASN A 558 -39.26 -14.80 -33.00
C ASN A 558 -39.23 -13.88 -34.24
N TYR A 559 -38.40 -14.24 -35.22
CA TYR A 559 -38.18 -13.48 -36.45
C TYR A 559 -39.34 -13.49 -37.44
N ASN A 560 -40.35 -14.35 -37.25
CA ASN A 560 -41.52 -14.44 -38.15
C ASN A 560 -42.64 -13.43 -37.79
N ARG A 561 -42.39 -12.50 -36.86
CA ARG A 561 -43.37 -11.49 -36.44
C ARG A 561 -43.34 -10.24 -37.33
N PRO A 562 -44.50 -9.58 -37.57
CA PRO A 562 -44.56 -8.34 -38.34
C PRO A 562 -43.68 -7.21 -37.75
N PRO A 563 -43.25 -6.23 -38.56
CA PRO A 563 -42.59 -5.02 -38.05
C PRO A 563 -43.45 -4.32 -36.98
N ASN A 564 -42.81 -3.77 -35.93
CA ASN A 564 -43.46 -3.11 -34.77
C ASN A 564 -44.27 -4.05 -33.85
N SER A 565 -43.99 -5.35 -33.87
CA SER A 565 -44.59 -6.30 -32.92
C SER A 565 -44.15 -6.02 -31.48
N LYS A 566 -45.12 -5.86 -30.57
CA LYS A 566 -44.87 -5.73 -29.14
C LYS A 566 -44.54 -7.10 -28.54
N TYR A 567 -43.44 -7.21 -27.81
CA TYR A 567 -43.18 -8.37 -26.96
C TYR A 567 -43.75 -8.06 -25.58
N ALA A 568 -44.66 -8.92 -25.10
CA ALA A 568 -45.33 -8.76 -23.83
C ALA A 568 -44.82 -9.84 -22.86
N PHE A 569 -44.17 -9.40 -21.79
CA PHE A 569 -43.57 -10.25 -20.77
C PHE A 569 -44.43 -10.18 -19.51
N GLU A 570 -44.97 -11.31 -19.06
CA GLU A 570 -45.68 -11.39 -17.79
C GLU A 570 -44.71 -11.79 -16.67
N PHE A 571 -44.57 -10.93 -15.66
CA PHE A 571 -43.76 -11.19 -14.46
C PHE A 571 -44.68 -11.61 -13.33
N ILE A 572 -44.31 -12.68 -12.64
CA ILE A 572 -44.98 -13.13 -11.41
C ILE A 572 -44.03 -12.81 -10.27
N PHE A 573 -44.45 -11.92 -9.38
CA PHE A 573 -43.76 -11.58 -8.15
C PHE A 573 -44.23 -12.57 -7.08
N ILE A 574 -43.34 -13.46 -6.65
CA ILE A 574 -43.58 -14.28 -5.47
C ILE A 574 -43.24 -13.39 -4.27
N GLN A 575 -44.22 -13.11 -3.41
CA GLN A 575 -43.99 -12.44 -2.14
C GLN A 575 -43.18 -13.37 -1.24
N ASP A 576 -42.04 -12.89 -0.74
CA ASP A 576 -41.41 -13.42 0.49
C ASP A 576 -42.10 -12.83 1.72
#